data_AF-X1VVM7-F1
#
_entry.id   AF-X1VVM7-F1
#
_cell.length_a   1.000
_cell.length_b   1.000
_cell.length_c   1.000
_cell.angle_alpha   90.00
_cell.angle_beta   90.00
_cell.angle_gamma   90.00
#
_symmetry.space_group_name_H-M   'P 1'
#
loop_
_entity.id
_entity.type
_entity.pdbx_description
1 polymer ?
#
loop_
_entity_poly.entity_id
_entity_poly.type
_entity_poly.pdbx_seq_one_letter_code
_entity_poly.pdbx_strand_id
1 'polypeptide(L)'
;MENRYFKTILAGLILLFAISVHGLRAQDEEKPDNRPIRPPFETIALLDNQTTVNPFKGSLHFEISHRFSEIKDIGDLFGIYGSANTRLALDYGITDRIMGGFGTTRDYKLQDFEWKVSILTQTRSWSIPLSLSYYGNMVIDARSKDNFGPEDQYKFTHRMSYLTQFITSVKTGPVSF
;
A
#
# COMPACT_ATOMS: atom_id res chain seq x y z
N MET A 1 -46.51 -18.60 3.68
CA MET A 1 -47.11 -17.36 3.14
C MET A 1 -46.39 -16.08 3.57
N GLU A 2 -45.53 -16.09 4.60
CA GLU A 2 -44.87 -14.89 5.16
C GLU A 2 -43.77 -14.26 4.29
N ASN A 3 -43.05 -15.08 3.50
CA ASN A 3 -41.87 -14.62 2.75
C ASN A 3 -42.22 -13.67 1.57
N ARG A 4 -43.46 -13.70 1.07
CA ARG A 4 -43.87 -12.84 -0.05
C ARG A 4 -44.06 -11.38 0.38
N TYR A 5 -44.67 -11.15 1.54
CA TYR A 5 -44.92 -9.81 2.07
C TYR A 5 -43.64 -9.12 2.52
N PHE A 6 -42.70 -9.87 3.13
CA PHE A 6 -41.39 -9.34 3.53
C PHE A 6 -40.59 -8.83 2.33
N LYS A 7 -40.57 -9.58 1.22
CA LYS A 7 -39.90 -9.16 -0.02
C LYS A 7 -40.51 -7.90 -0.63
N THR A 8 -41.84 -7.77 -0.61
CA THR A 8 -42.53 -6.58 -1.13
C THR A 8 -42.26 -5.34 -0.27
N ILE A 9 -42.24 -5.47 1.05
CA ILE A 9 -41.91 -4.38 1.98
C ILE A 9 -40.44 -3.96 1.80
N LEU A 10 -39.52 -4.93 1.68
CA LEU A 10 -38.11 -4.65 1.47
C LEU A 10 -37.86 -3.95 0.12
N ALA A 11 -38.54 -4.37 -0.95
CA ALA A 11 -38.47 -3.70 -2.24
C ALA A 11 -39.03 -2.27 -2.20
N GLY A 12 -40.12 -2.05 -1.46
CA GLY A 12 -40.68 -0.71 -1.23
C GLY A 12 -39.73 0.21 -0.47
N LEU A 13 -39.04 -0.31 0.56
CA LEU A 13 -38.04 0.43 1.32
C LEU A 13 -36.80 0.78 0.49
N ILE A 14 -36.34 -0.13 -0.37
CA ILE A 14 -35.24 0.13 -1.32
C ILE A 14 -35.64 1.22 -2.34
N LEU A 15 -36.87 1.19 -2.83
CA LEU A 15 -37.37 2.20 -3.77
C LEU A 15 -37.51 3.57 -3.09
N LEU A 16 -38.00 3.63 -1.85
CA LEU A 16 -38.08 4.86 -1.05
C LEU A 16 -36.69 5.44 -0.75
N PHE A 17 -35.71 4.59 -0.44
CA PHE A 17 -34.32 5.01 -0.28
C PHE A 17 -33.71 5.51 -1.60
N ALA A 18 -34.02 4.85 -2.73
CA ALA A 18 -33.56 5.32 -4.03
C ALA A 18 -34.14 6.70 -4.36
N ILE A 19 -35.41 6.96 -4.08
CA ILE A 19 -36.05 8.25 -4.39
C ILE A 19 -35.54 9.38 -3.47
N SER A 20 -35.27 9.12 -2.19
CA SER A 20 -34.75 10.14 -1.27
C SER A 20 -33.33 10.60 -1.63
N VAL A 21 -32.55 9.80 -2.36
CA VAL A 21 -31.20 10.17 -2.83
C VAL A 21 -31.23 11.13 -4.03
N HIS A 22 -32.33 11.21 -4.79
CA HIS A 22 -32.38 12.01 -6.04
C HIS A 22 -32.98 13.42 -5.89
N GLY A 23 -33.61 13.76 -4.76
CA GLY A 23 -34.49 14.93 -4.65
C GLY A 23 -33.87 16.29 -4.29
N LEU A 24 -32.54 16.43 -4.13
CA LEU A 24 -31.94 17.67 -3.59
C LEU A 24 -30.59 18.02 -4.22
N ARG A 25 -30.58 18.43 -5.51
CA ARG A 25 -29.44 19.11 -6.15
C ARG A 25 -29.92 20.09 -7.24
N ALA A 26 -30.43 21.24 -6.83
CA ALA A 26 -30.51 22.43 -7.68
C ALA A 26 -29.71 23.55 -6.98
N GLN A 27 -28.39 23.53 -7.19
CA GLN A 27 -27.46 24.59 -6.84
C GLN A 27 -26.56 24.78 -8.07
N ASP A 28 -26.21 26.03 -8.39
CA ASP A 28 -25.38 26.41 -9.52
C ASP A 28 -24.24 25.40 -9.76
N GLU A 29 -24.14 24.86 -10.98
CA GLU A 29 -23.12 23.86 -11.34
C GLU A 29 -21.73 24.49 -11.37
N GLU A 30 -21.12 24.66 -10.20
CA GLU A 30 -19.68 24.70 -10.10
C GLU A 30 -19.15 23.35 -10.62
N LYS A 31 -18.42 23.37 -11.75
CA LYS A 31 -17.91 22.13 -12.35
C LYS A 31 -17.11 21.37 -11.29
N PRO A 32 -17.45 20.10 -10.99
CA PRO A 32 -16.76 19.34 -9.95
C PRO A 32 -15.27 19.24 -10.28
N ASP A 33 -14.41 19.62 -9.33
CA ASP A 33 -12.96 19.50 -9.47
C ASP A 33 -12.56 18.02 -9.46
N ASN A 34 -12.55 17.40 -10.64
CA ASN A 34 -12.21 15.99 -10.83
C ASN A 34 -10.70 15.72 -10.81
N ARG A 35 -9.85 16.69 -10.42
CA ARG A 35 -8.42 16.44 -10.29
C ARG A 35 -8.15 15.45 -9.14
N PRO A 36 -7.05 14.68 -9.22
CA PRO A 36 -6.57 13.89 -8.10
C PRO A 36 -6.44 14.74 -6.83
N ILE A 37 -6.79 14.15 -5.70
CA ILE A 37 -6.50 14.74 -4.39
C ILE A 37 -4.98 14.79 -4.18
N ARG A 38 -4.50 15.75 -3.38
CA ARG A 38 -3.10 15.75 -2.95
C ARG A 38 -2.79 14.42 -2.25
N PRO A 39 -1.58 13.84 -2.43
CA PRO A 39 -1.19 12.60 -1.78
C PRO A 39 -1.58 12.57 -0.29
N PRO A 40 -2.17 11.47 0.20
CA PRO A 40 -2.49 11.31 1.61
C PRO A 40 -1.26 11.01 2.47
N PHE A 41 -0.16 10.55 1.86
CA PHE A 41 1.09 10.20 2.52
C PHE A 41 2.26 10.88 1.82
N GLU A 42 3.28 11.25 2.59
CA GLU A 42 4.53 11.84 2.06
C GLU A 42 5.56 10.77 1.63
N THR A 43 5.28 9.49 1.92
CA THR A 43 6.17 8.36 1.67
C THR A 43 5.41 7.19 1.04
N ILE A 44 6.16 6.33 0.36
CA ILE A 44 5.65 5.12 -0.32
C ILE A 44 5.29 4.01 0.68
N ALA A 45 5.86 4.03 1.89
CA ALA A 45 5.67 3.04 2.94
C ALA A 45 5.58 3.69 4.33
N LEU A 46 4.74 3.12 5.20
CA LEU A 46 4.59 3.47 6.61
C LEU A 46 5.01 2.29 7.48
N LEU A 47 6.17 2.41 8.12
CA LEU A 47 6.86 1.28 8.75
C LEU A 47 7.03 0.14 7.71
N ASP A 48 6.27 -0.94 7.88
CA ASP A 48 6.31 -2.11 7.01
C ASP A 48 5.16 -2.17 5.99
N ASN A 49 4.23 -1.21 6.03
CA ASN A 49 3.04 -1.23 5.21
C ASN A 49 3.19 -0.27 4.02
N GLN A 50 2.91 -0.78 2.83
CA GLN A 50 2.90 0.02 1.61
C GLN A 50 1.70 0.98 1.60
N THR A 51 1.93 2.20 1.11
CA THR A 51 0.88 3.21 0.91
C THR A 51 0.38 3.20 -0.53
N THR A 52 -0.69 3.94 -0.80
CA THR A 52 -1.23 4.15 -2.16
C THR A 52 -0.42 5.16 -2.99
N VAL A 53 0.68 5.70 -2.46
CA VAL A 53 1.51 6.74 -3.09
C VAL A 53 2.72 6.11 -3.77
N ASN A 54 3.02 6.56 -4.98
CA ASN A 54 4.25 6.23 -5.72
C ASN A 54 5.18 7.44 -5.75
N PRO A 55 6.48 7.25 -6.01
CA PRO A 55 7.36 8.34 -6.44
C PRO A 55 6.80 9.00 -7.72
N PHE A 56 7.03 10.30 -7.88
CA PHE A 56 6.67 11.00 -9.12
C PHE A 56 7.41 10.40 -10.32
N LYS A 57 6.84 10.55 -11.52
CA LYS A 57 7.50 10.12 -12.76
C LYS A 57 8.93 10.66 -12.84
N GLY A 58 9.90 9.77 -13.06
CA GLY A 58 11.31 10.10 -13.18
C GLY A 58 12.03 10.31 -11.84
N SER A 59 11.35 10.20 -10.71
CA SER A 59 11.96 10.38 -9.39
C SER A 59 12.52 9.09 -8.84
N LEU A 60 13.69 9.19 -8.22
CA LEU A 60 14.29 8.14 -7.40
C LEU A 60 13.94 8.37 -5.94
N HIS A 61 13.54 7.30 -5.26
CA HIS A 61 13.27 7.29 -3.83
C HIS A 61 14.23 6.27 -3.19
N PHE A 62 15.04 6.71 -2.24
CA PHE A 62 15.97 5.84 -1.51
C PHE A 62 15.51 5.70 -0.07
N GLU A 63 15.23 4.47 0.34
CA GLU A 63 14.73 4.14 1.68
C GLU A 63 15.80 3.41 2.49
N ILE A 64 15.93 3.80 3.76
CA ILE A 64 16.73 3.10 4.77
C ILE A 64 15.79 2.67 5.90
N SER A 65 15.33 1.42 5.86
CA SER A 65 14.47 0.85 6.90
C SER A 65 15.34 0.18 7.96
N HIS A 66 15.67 0.92 9.02
CA HIS A 66 16.51 0.47 10.13
C HIS A 66 15.67 -0.05 11.31
N ARG A 67 15.83 -1.32 11.67
CA ARG A 67 15.21 -1.93 12.85
C ARG A 67 16.22 -2.07 13.98
N PHE A 68 16.03 -1.29 15.03
CA PHE A 68 16.84 -1.34 16.24
C PHE A 68 16.73 -2.67 16.97
N SER A 69 17.75 -2.99 17.78
CA SER A 69 17.74 -4.18 18.62
C SER A 69 16.67 -4.10 19.71
N GLU A 70 16.38 -5.26 20.32
CA GLU A 70 15.58 -5.31 21.55
C GLU A 70 16.17 -4.40 22.63
N ILE A 71 15.29 -3.68 23.33
CA ILE A 71 15.65 -2.83 24.46
C ILE A 71 15.98 -3.73 25.65
N LYS A 72 17.25 -3.76 26.07
CA LYS A 72 17.68 -4.56 27.23
C LYS A 72 18.05 -3.71 28.44
N ASP A 73 18.68 -2.56 28.22
CA ASP A 73 19.07 -1.61 29.27
C ASP A 73 19.14 -0.18 28.72
N ILE A 74 19.17 0.84 29.57
CA ILE A 74 19.39 2.23 29.14
C ILE A 74 20.79 2.41 28.52
N GLY A 75 21.78 1.61 28.94
CA GLY A 75 23.16 1.67 28.44
C GLY A 75 23.33 1.33 26.95
N ASP A 76 22.38 0.61 26.33
CA ASP A 76 22.37 0.33 24.89
C ASP A 76 21.64 1.40 24.06
N LEU A 77 21.30 2.52 24.72
CA LEU A 77 20.47 3.61 24.22
C LEU A 77 19.14 3.08 23.65
N PHE A 78 18.42 2.28 24.43
CA PHE A 78 17.13 1.69 24.03
C PHE A 78 17.21 0.90 22.72
N GLY A 79 18.24 0.06 22.57
CA GLY A 79 18.46 -0.82 21.43
C GLY A 79 19.13 -0.16 20.23
N ILE A 80 19.44 1.15 20.31
CA ILE A 80 20.07 1.89 19.20
C ILE A 80 21.49 1.40 18.92
N TYR A 81 22.26 1.05 19.96
CA TYR A 81 23.64 0.57 19.81
C TYR A 81 23.75 -0.93 19.53
N GLY A 82 22.62 -1.65 19.47
CA GLY A 82 22.61 -3.08 19.22
C GLY A 82 22.75 -3.47 17.74
N SER A 83 22.77 -4.77 17.47
CA SER A 83 22.77 -5.32 16.11
C SER A 83 21.42 -5.09 15.42
N ALA A 84 21.39 -4.27 14.39
CA ALA A 84 20.16 -3.85 13.73
C ALA A 84 19.94 -4.52 12.37
N ASN A 85 18.72 -4.97 12.09
CA ASN A 85 18.37 -5.39 10.74
C ASN A 85 18.05 -4.16 9.89
N THR A 86 18.67 -4.04 8.72
CA THR A 86 18.50 -2.88 7.84
C THR A 86 18.10 -3.33 6.45
N ARG A 87 17.10 -2.69 5.87
CA ARG A 87 16.81 -2.75 4.44
C ARG A 87 17.22 -1.45 3.78
N LEU A 88 17.94 -1.55 2.67
CA LEU A 88 18.23 -0.44 1.77
C LEU A 88 17.44 -0.68 0.49
N ALA A 89 16.66 0.29 0.04
CA ALA A 89 15.84 0.15 -1.16
C ALA A 89 15.91 1.37 -2.05
N LEU A 90 15.86 1.14 -3.36
CA LEU A 90 15.84 2.17 -4.37
C LEU A 90 14.64 1.95 -5.29
N ASP A 91 13.69 2.87 -5.24
CA ASP A 91 12.48 2.87 -6.03
C ASP A 91 12.53 3.95 -7.10
N TYR A 92 11.91 3.66 -8.24
CA TYR A 92 11.83 4.58 -9.37
C TYR A 92 10.39 4.71 -9.86
N GLY A 93 9.93 5.96 -9.96
CA GLY A 93 8.65 6.29 -10.56
C GLY A 93 8.71 6.18 -12.08
N ILE A 94 8.28 5.06 -12.65
CA ILE A 94 8.20 4.87 -14.10
C ILE A 94 7.15 5.82 -14.70
N THR A 95 6.02 5.95 -14.02
CA THR A 95 4.97 6.95 -14.25
C THR A 95 4.43 7.42 -12.91
N ASP A 96 3.55 8.44 -12.89
CA ASP A 96 2.87 8.85 -11.65
C ASP A 96 1.96 7.75 -11.05
N ARG A 97 1.74 6.65 -11.78
CA ARG A 97 0.91 5.51 -11.36
C ARG A 97 1.66 4.20 -11.22
N ILE A 98 2.91 4.11 -11.68
CA ILE A 98 3.65 2.85 -11.73
C ILE A 98 5.05 3.11 -11.22
N MET A 99 5.47 2.31 -10.24
CA MET A 99 6.86 2.26 -9.78
C MET A 99 7.40 0.83 -9.81
N GLY A 100 8.71 0.74 -9.88
CA GLY A 100 9.47 -0.47 -9.60
C GLY A 100 10.68 -0.13 -8.75
N GLY A 101 11.13 -1.08 -7.94
CA GLY A 101 12.24 -0.89 -7.02
C GLY A 101 12.99 -2.17 -6.73
N PHE A 102 14.19 -2.01 -6.19
CA PHE A 102 15.01 -3.11 -5.70
C PHE A 102 15.49 -2.82 -4.28
N GLY A 103 15.49 -3.85 -3.44
CA GLY A 103 15.92 -3.78 -2.06
C GLY A 103 16.95 -4.85 -1.71
N THR A 104 17.80 -4.53 -0.73
CA THR A 104 18.67 -5.49 -0.05
C THR A 104 18.48 -5.38 1.45
N THR A 105 18.24 -6.51 2.10
CA THR A 105 18.08 -6.59 3.56
C THR A 105 19.25 -7.35 4.18
N ARG A 106 19.77 -6.85 5.29
CA ARG A 106 20.89 -7.46 6.03
C ARG A 106 20.53 -8.87 6.49
N ASP A 107 19.38 -9.01 7.16
CA ASP A 107 18.88 -10.30 7.61
C ASP A 107 18.64 -11.23 6.42
N TYR A 108 19.08 -12.47 6.56
CA TYR A 108 19.08 -13.49 5.51
C TYR A 108 19.64 -13.07 4.14
N LYS A 109 20.38 -11.96 4.05
CA LYS A 109 20.90 -11.40 2.79
C LYS A 109 19.80 -11.27 1.71
N LEU A 110 18.57 -10.92 2.10
CA LEU A 110 17.44 -10.92 1.16
C LEU A 110 17.65 -9.88 0.06
N GLN A 111 17.39 -10.27 -1.18
CA GLN A 111 17.36 -9.39 -2.35
C GLN A 111 15.93 -9.37 -2.87
N ASP A 112 15.32 -8.18 -2.93
CA ASP A 112 13.92 -8.03 -3.30
C ASP A 112 13.74 -7.13 -4.51
N PHE A 113 12.73 -7.46 -5.32
CA PHE A 113 12.21 -6.63 -6.39
C PHE A 113 10.75 -6.33 -6.07
N GLU A 114 10.38 -5.05 -6.11
CA GLU A 114 9.04 -4.59 -5.79
C GLU A 114 8.44 -3.77 -6.93
N TRP A 115 7.12 -3.77 -7.03
CA TRP A 115 6.38 -2.94 -7.95
C TRP A 115 5.07 -2.49 -7.32
N LYS A 116 4.62 -1.30 -7.71
CA LYS A 116 3.34 -0.76 -7.28
C LYS A 116 2.64 -0.05 -8.42
N VAL A 117 1.33 -0.30 -8.52
CA VAL A 117 0.45 0.24 -9.55
C VAL A 117 -0.77 0.89 -8.90
N SER A 118 -0.94 2.20 -9.09
CA SER A 118 -2.14 2.92 -8.70
C SER A 118 -3.27 2.68 -9.70
N ILE A 119 -4.25 1.88 -9.29
CA ILE A 119 -5.42 1.51 -10.08
C ILE A 119 -6.42 2.67 -10.08
N LEU A 120 -6.76 3.18 -8.89
CA LEU A 120 -7.65 4.31 -8.68
C LEU A 120 -6.94 5.37 -7.83
N THR A 121 -7.22 6.63 -8.13
CA THR A 121 -6.76 7.76 -7.33
C THR A 121 -7.98 8.59 -6.93
N GLN A 122 -8.15 8.80 -5.63
CA GLN A 122 -9.23 9.62 -5.10
C GLN A 122 -9.24 11.00 -5.76
N THR A 123 -10.41 11.45 -6.18
CA THR A 123 -10.61 12.78 -6.80
C THR A 123 -11.15 13.77 -5.77
N ARG A 124 -10.84 15.06 -5.93
CA ARG A 124 -11.33 16.11 -5.02
C ARG A 124 -12.85 16.26 -5.04
N SER A 125 -13.47 16.01 -6.19
CA SER A 125 -14.93 15.96 -6.37
C SER A 125 -15.63 14.73 -5.79
N TRP A 126 -14.88 13.77 -5.25
CA TRP A 126 -15.38 12.45 -4.81
C TRP A 126 -16.02 11.57 -5.90
N SER A 127 -15.87 11.92 -7.20
CA SER A 127 -16.25 11.03 -8.30
C SER A 127 -15.56 9.65 -8.24
N ILE A 128 -14.31 9.64 -7.78
CA ILE A 128 -13.61 8.47 -7.28
C ILE A 128 -13.40 8.68 -5.77
N PRO A 129 -14.09 7.92 -4.91
CA PRO A 129 -14.14 8.21 -3.47
C PRO A 129 -12.94 7.67 -2.68
N LEU A 130 -12.11 6.81 -3.28
CA LEU A 130 -10.95 6.20 -2.64
C LEU A 130 -9.80 6.01 -3.63
N SER A 131 -8.58 5.95 -3.11
CA SER A 131 -7.43 5.47 -3.87
C SER A 131 -7.26 3.96 -3.66
N LEU A 132 -6.94 3.24 -4.73
CA LEU A 132 -6.66 1.81 -4.75
C LEU A 132 -5.34 1.58 -5.46
N SER A 133 -4.42 0.86 -4.81
CA SER A 133 -3.15 0.44 -5.42
C SER A 133 -2.97 -1.07 -5.28
N TYR A 134 -2.30 -1.65 -6.27
CA TYR A 134 -1.81 -3.01 -6.23
C TYR A 134 -0.31 -2.98 -6.02
N TYR A 135 0.15 -3.69 -5.00
CA TYR A 135 1.55 -3.85 -4.68
C TYR A 135 1.95 -5.32 -4.82
N GLY A 136 3.15 -5.57 -5.29
CA GLY A 136 3.74 -6.89 -5.24
C GLY A 136 5.24 -6.82 -5.06
N ASN A 137 5.80 -7.88 -4.47
CA ASN A 137 7.22 -8.07 -4.40
C ASN A 137 7.60 -9.55 -4.51
N MET A 138 8.82 -9.77 -4.99
CA MET A 138 9.49 -11.06 -5.02
C MET A 138 10.82 -10.92 -4.28
N VAL A 139 11.19 -11.93 -3.52
CA VAL A 139 12.39 -11.93 -2.68
C VAL A 139 13.16 -13.21 -2.91
N ILE A 140 14.49 -13.08 -2.97
CA ILE A 140 15.46 -14.17 -3.00
C ILE A 140 16.30 -14.10 -1.72
N ASP A 141 16.42 -15.23 -1.02
CA ASP A 141 17.43 -15.39 0.01
C ASP A 141 18.80 -15.74 -0.60
N ALA A 142 19.77 -14.83 -0.46
CA ALA A 142 21.08 -14.92 -1.09
C ALA A 142 22.16 -15.59 -0.21
N ARG A 143 21.80 -16.30 0.87
CA ARG A 143 22.78 -17.07 1.70
C ARG A 143 23.40 -18.25 0.93
N SER A 144 24.31 -19.02 1.53
CA SER A 144 24.87 -20.24 0.91
C SER A 144 23.86 -21.39 0.90
N LYS A 145 23.98 -22.34 -0.05
CA LYS A 145 23.00 -23.45 -0.24
C LYS A 145 22.82 -24.29 1.02
N ASP A 146 23.87 -24.38 1.84
CA ASP A 146 23.88 -25.06 3.14
C ASP A 146 22.81 -24.54 4.12
N ASN A 147 22.27 -23.34 3.90
CA ASN A 147 21.18 -22.77 4.70
C ASN A 147 19.80 -23.38 4.38
N PHE A 148 19.68 -24.26 3.39
CA PHE A 148 18.41 -24.76 2.85
C PHE A 148 18.24 -26.27 2.93
N GLY A 149 18.99 -26.91 3.84
CA GLY A 149 18.98 -28.35 4.06
C GLY A 149 20.00 -29.10 3.21
N PRO A 150 19.90 -30.44 3.17
CA PRO A 150 20.79 -31.30 2.39
C PRO A 150 20.83 -30.94 0.89
N GLU A 151 22.01 -30.97 0.28
CA GLU A 151 22.22 -30.52 -1.11
C GLU A 151 21.41 -31.35 -2.12
N ASP A 152 21.21 -32.64 -1.86
CA ASP A 152 20.42 -33.57 -2.67
C ASP A 152 18.92 -33.22 -2.72
N GLN A 153 18.42 -32.44 -1.75
CA GLN A 153 17.02 -32.02 -1.66
C GLN A 153 16.82 -30.54 -2.01
N TYR A 154 17.89 -29.80 -2.30
CA TYR A 154 17.81 -28.38 -2.56
C TYR A 154 17.10 -28.06 -3.90
N LYS A 155 16.11 -27.16 -3.84
CA LYS A 155 15.46 -26.55 -5.01
C LYS A 155 15.55 -25.03 -4.88
N PHE A 156 15.75 -24.33 -6.00
CA PHE A 156 15.82 -22.87 -6.02
C PHE A 156 14.57 -22.20 -5.42
N THR A 157 13.41 -22.82 -5.58
CA THR A 157 12.13 -22.37 -5.00
C THR A 157 12.13 -22.28 -3.47
N HIS A 158 13.02 -23.00 -2.76
CA HIS A 158 13.14 -22.91 -1.30
C HIS A 158 13.67 -21.55 -0.81
N ARG A 159 14.22 -20.73 -1.71
CA ARG A 159 14.78 -19.41 -1.39
C ARG A 159 13.89 -18.25 -1.83
N MET A 160 12.79 -18.56 -2.51
CA MET A 160 11.90 -17.58 -3.09
C MET A 160 10.75 -17.32 -2.14
N SER A 161 10.43 -16.05 -1.92
CA SER A 161 9.14 -15.65 -1.35
C SER A 161 8.52 -14.54 -2.19
N TYR A 162 7.20 -14.44 -2.13
CA TYR A 162 6.42 -13.46 -2.87
C TYR A 162 5.26 -12.98 -2.01
N LEU A 163 4.88 -11.73 -2.21
CA LEU A 163 3.72 -11.12 -1.57
C LEU A 163 3.04 -10.19 -2.57
N THR A 164 1.71 -10.19 -2.53
CA THR A 164 0.88 -9.28 -3.32
C THR A 164 -0.22 -8.73 -2.44
N GLN A 165 -0.50 -7.43 -2.55
CA GLN A 165 -1.46 -6.74 -1.69
C GLN A 165 -2.28 -5.74 -2.50
N PHE A 166 -3.55 -5.59 -2.12
CA PHE A 166 -4.36 -4.45 -2.50
C PHE A 166 -4.42 -3.47 -1.33
N ILE A 167 -4.13 -2.21 -1.62
CA ILE A 167 -4.00 -1.16 -0.61
C ILE A 167 -5.04 -0.09 -0.94
N THR A 168 -5.82 0.29 0.04
CA THR A 168 -6.82 1.36 -0.09
C THR A 168 -6.49 2.51 0.85
N SER A 169 -6.82 3.73 0.44
CA SER A 169 -6.72 4.90 1.30
C SER A 169 -7.79 5.92 0.95
N VAL A 170 -8.30 6.62 1.96
CA VAL A 170 -9.23 7.74 1.80
C VAL A 170 -8.70 8.90 2.62
N LYS A 171 -8.58 10.07 1.99
CA LYS A 171 -8.28 11.33 2.68
C LYS A 171 -9.60 12.04 3.00
N THR A 172 -9.96 12.08 4.27
CA THR A 172 -11.17 12.72 4.80
C THR A 172 -10.81 14.01 5.54
N GLY A 173 -10.64 15.13 4.83
CA GLY A 173 -10.46 16.44 5.48
C GLY A 173 -9.85 17.51 4.58
N PRO A 174 -10.22 18.80 4.76
CA PRO A 174 -9.51 19.91 4.16
C PRO A 174 -8.26 20.17 4.99
N VAL A 175 -7.08 19.96 4.43
CA VAL A 175 -5.84 20.39 5.07
C VAL A 175 -5.08 21.25 4.07
N SER A 176 -5.38 22.54 4.16
CA SER A 176 -4.53 23.63 3.72
C SER A 176 -3.32 23.72 4.66
N PHE A 177 -2.19 23.27 4.16
CA PHE A 177 -0.88 23.83 4.49
C PHE A 177 -0.17 24.10 3.16
#